data_AF-W6T4T7-F1
#
_entry.id   AF-W6T4T7-F1
#
_cell.length_a   1.000
_cell.length_b   1.000
_cell.length_c   1.000
_cell.angle_alpha   90.00
_cell.angle_beta   90.00
_cell.angle_gamma   90.00
#
_symmetry.space_group_name_H-M   'P 1'
#
loop_
_entity.id
_entity.type
_entity.pdbx_description
1 polymer ?
#
loop_
_entity_poly.entity_id
_entity_poly.type
_entity_poly.pdbx_seq_one_letter_code
_entity_poly.pdbx_strand_id
1 'polypeptide(L)'
;MKLKYLWLVVAVVSGLNFSVTAAQASATYQRTKTTAIKKQTYVATTTKASTYRANGDYRHWTFKPNHALKNYQKTTWTATQKTWITMHGKKVLYYWVHNSKNNATGWLWSGYLKPVQPTQAQLVAQTKTAKHAQQIVTVVQTGATTGTLKLWQKQGTSWKNKLTASSRLGGGGIGQSREGSSKTPIGAYHLSFAFGKAAKVKTGGLSYRQIKATSYWIEDLNDRQYNTWQNRRSANRKNEHLIDYTKAAPYNQYELAVVMDNHGQHNGSGFFIHVRNQWATAGCVAISLSQLRQLVSQLGTHAYVINVQKTAQLKNY
;
A
#
# COMPACT_ATOMS: atom_id res chain seq x y z
N MET A 1 -12.45 -15.29 33.92
CA MET A 1 -13.75 -14.60 34.04
C MET A 1 -14.55 -14.77 32.75
N LYS A 2 -15.44 -15.77 32.73
CA LYS A 2 -16.37 -16.10 31.66
C LYS A 2 -17.75 -16.11 32.31
N LEU A 3 -18.70 -15.28 31.87
CA LEU A 3 -20.07 -15.38 32.35
C LEU A 3 -20.86 -16.31 31.43
N LYS A 4 -21.35 -17.37 32.06
CA LYS A 4 -22.01 -18.54 31.48
C LYS A 4 -23.50 -18.26 31.26
N TYR A 5 -24.07 -19.00 30.31
CA TYR A 5 -25.49 -19.29 30.15
C TYR A 5 -26.08 -19.86 31.46
N LEU A 6 -27.34 -19.53 31.78
CA LEU A 6 -28.14 -20.29 32.73
C LEU A 6 -29.56 -20.51 32.18
N TRP A 7 -30.00 -21.75 32.38
CA TRP A 7 -31.19 -22.42 31.87
C TRP A 7 -32.47 -22.05 32.63
N LEU A 8 -33.62 -22.22 31.96
CA LEU A 8 -34.97 -22.10 32.51
C LEU A 8 -35.44 -23.48 33.02
N VAL A 9 -35.89 -23.54 34.28
CA VAL A 9 -36.60 -24.69 34.86
C VAL A 9 -38.09 -24.41 34.78
N VAL A 10 -38.88 -25.39 34.29
CA VAL A 10 -40.35 -25.33 34.25
C VAL A 10 -40.89 -26.15 35.42
N ALA A 11 -41.60 -25.51 36.32
CA ALA A 11 -42.47 -26.16 37.30
C ALA A 11 -43.93 -25.85 36.90
N VAL A 12 -44.75 -26.90 36.77
CA VAL A 12 -46.16 -26.82 36.42
C VAL A 12 -46.96 -26.58 37.69
N VAL A 13 -47.66 -25.44 37.74
CA VAL A 13 -48.75 -25.20 38.70
C VAL A 13 -49.96 -24.77 37.88
N SER A 14 -51.00 -25.59 37.95
CA SER A 14 -52.31 -25.40 37.33
C SER A 14 -53.10 -24.33 38.07
N GLY A 15 -53.43 -23.22 37.39
CA GLY A 15 -54.32 -22.19 37.91
C GLY A 15 -54.59 -21.10 36.88
N LEU A 16 -55.81 -21.11 36.32
CA LEU A 16 -56.51 -20.03 35.60
C LEU A 16 -55.62 -18.97 34.91
N ASN A 17 -55.28 -19.21 33.64
CA ASN A 17 -54.52 -18.25 32.81
C ASN A 17 -55.43 -17.13 32.29
N PHE A 18 -55.46 -15.99 32.99
CA PHE A 18 -55.65 -14.71 32.32
C PHE A 18 -54.36 -14.37 31.57
N SER A 19 -54.34 -14.61 30.26
CA SER A 19 -53.22 -14.25 29.38
C SER A 19 -53.16 -12.73 29.19
N VAL A 20 -52.71 -11.99 30.21
CA VAL A 20 -52.16 -10.65 30.01
C VAL A 20 -50.83 -10.79 29.30
N THR A 21 -50.86 -10.67 27.97
CA THR A 21 -49.64 -10.43 27.21
C THR A 21 -49.08 -9.09 27.67
N ALA A 22 -48.02 -9.11 28.49
CA ALA A 22 -47.26 -7.92 28.78
C ALA A 22 -46.75 -7.36 27.44
N ALA A 23 -47.32 -6.24 27.01
CA ALA A 23 -46.83 -5.51 25.85
C ALA A 23 -45.37 -5.14 26.14
N GLN A 24 -44.42 -5.84 25.50
CA GLN A 24 -43.02 -5.43 25.53
C GLN A 24 -42.92 -4.09 24.80
N ALA A 25 -42.86 -3.01 25.58
CA ALA A 25 -42.59 -1.68 25.04
C ALA A 25 -41.31 -1.74 24.18
N SER A 26 -41.41 -1.37 22.91
CA SER A 26 -40.24 -1.32 22.03
C SER A 26 -39.24 -0.32 22.62
N ALA A 27 -38.04 -0.78 22.98
CA ALA A 27 -36.99 0.11 23.46
C ALA A 27 -36.71 1.17 22.39
N THR A 28 -37.03 2.43 22.71
CA THR A 28 -36.68 3.59 21.88
C THR A 28 -35.32 4.13 22.31
N TYR A 29 -34.52 4.55 21.34
CA TYR A 29 -33.17 5.07 21.54
C TYR A 29 -33.07 6.50 21.01
N GLN A 30 -32.09 7.24 21.51
CA GLN A 30 -31.74 8.53 20.93
C GLN A 30 -30.61 8.36 19.93
N ARG A 31 -30.63 9.11 18.84
CA ARG A 31 -29.55 9.14 17.86
C ARG A 31 -29.14 10.55 17.48
N THR A 32 -27.90 10.71 17.07
CA THR A 32 -27.40 11.98 16.51
C THR A 32 -27.91 12.21 15.09
N LYS A 33 -27.70 13.43 14.57
CA LYS A 33 -27.84 13.70 13.13
C LYS A 33 -26.97 12.74 12.32
N THR A 34 -27.49 12.28 11.19
CA THR A 34 -26.73 11.47 10.23
C THR A 34 -25.76 12.37 9.46
N THR A 35 -24.50 11.94 9.37
CA THR A 35 -23.46 12.67 8.64
C THR A 35 -22.82 11.77 7.59
N ALA A 36 -22.53 12.31 6.41
CA ALA A 36 -21.76 11.60 5.39
C ALA A 36 -20.34 11.28 5.86
N ILE A 37 -19.77 10.19 5.34
CA ILE A 37 -18.37 9.82 5.53
C ILE A 37 -17.71 9.53 4.19
N LYS A 38 -16.38 9.57 4.14
CA LYS A 38 -15.64 9.02 2.99
C LYS A 38 -16.02 7.56 2.84
N LYS A 39 -16.39 7.15 1.62
CA LYS A 39 -16.74 5.76 1.31
C LYS A 39 -15.64 4.83 1.79
N GLN A 40 -16.01 3.86 2.63
CA GLN A 40 -15.11 2.83 3.12
C GLN A 40 -15.80 1.48 3.03
N THR A 41 -15.09 0.50 2.47
CA THR A 41 -15.59 -0.86 2.33
C THR A 41 -15.17 -1.70 3.53
N TYR A 42 -16.08 -2.55 3.99
CA TYR A 42 -15.92 -3.42 5.14
C TYR A 42 -16.37 -4.85 4.81
N VAL A 43 -15.89 -5.81 5.58
CA VAL A 43 -16.50 -7.14 5.70
C VAL A 43 -17.19 -7.25 7.05
N ALA A 44 -18.31 -7.96 7.09
CA ALA A 44 -18.96 -8.30 8.34
C ALA A 44 -18.14 -9.35 9.10
N THR A 45 -17.94 -9.16 10.40
CA THR A 45 -17.19 -10.07 11.28
C THR A 45 -18.08 -11.11 11.97
N THR A 46 -19.40 -11.05 11.74
CA THR A 46 -20.39 -11.95 12.33
C THR A 46 -21.50 -12.28 11.34
N THR A 47 -22.05 -13.49 11.46
CA THR A 47 -23.24 -13.94 10.72
C THR A 47 -24.52 -13.81 11.55
N LYS A 48 -24.41 -13.55 12.86
CA LYS A 48 -25.53 -13.58 13.81
C LYS A 48 -26.32 -12.27 13.89
N ALA A 49 -25.78 -11.17 13.36
CA ALA A 49 -26.42 -9.87 13.39
C ALA A 49 -27.27 -9.61 12.14
N SER A 50 -28.00 -8.50 12.16
CA SER A 50 -28.73 -7.97 11.00
C SER A 50 -28.36 -6.51 10.76
N THR A 51 -28.63 -6.01 9.56
CA THR A 51 -28.78 -4.56 9.35
C THR A 51 -30.16 -4.12 9.82
N TYR A 52 -30.33 -2.80 10.02
CA TYR A 52 -31.58 -2.21 10.49
C TYR A 52 -32.04 -1.05 9.61
N ARG A 53 -33.35 -0.91 9.42
CA ARG A 53 -33.95 0.26 8.74
C ARG A 53 -33.88 1.49 9.63
N ALA A 54 -34.01 2.67 9.01
CA ALA A 54 -34.37 3.85 9.77
C ALA A 54 -35.84 3.80 10.16
N ASN A 55 -36.12 3.92 11.47
CA ASN A 55 -37.48 3.95 11.99
C ASN A 55 -37.56 4.90 13.19
N GLY A 56 -38.44 5.90 13.10
CA GLY A 56 -38.60 6.96 14.09
C GLY A 56 -37.70 8.19 13.88
N ASP A 57 -37.81 9.14 14.81
CA ASP A 57 -37.09 10.42 14.79
C ASP A 57 -35.74 10.36 15.55
N TYR A 58 -35.13 11.51 15.86
CA TYR A 58 -33.86 11.59 16.59
C TYR A 58 -33.96 11.17 18.07
N ARG A 59 -35.12 11.34 18.70
CA ARG A 59 -35.38 11.05 20.11
C ARG A 59 -35.99 9.66 20.30
N HIS A 60 -36.70 9.14 19.30
CA HIS A 60 -37.46 7.89 19.34
C HIS A 60 -37.04 6.90 18.25
N TRP A 61 -35.75 6.60 18.14
CA TRP A 61 -35.22 5.60 17.22
C TRP A 61 -35.59 4.18 17.64
N THR A 62 -35.99 3.34 16.69
CA THR A 62 -36.20 1.90 16.93
C THR A 62 -35.44 1.03 15.94
N PHE A 63 -34.95 -0.12 16.41
CA PHE A 63 -34.23 -1.08 15.57
C PHE A 63 -35.20 -2.04 14.90
N LYS A 64 -35.52 -1.78 13.62
CA LYS A 64 -36.29 -2.70 12.78
C LYS A 64 -35.34 -3.49 11.87
N PRO A 65 -35.04 -4.77 12.15
CA PRO A 65 -34.11 -5.57 11.34
C PRO A 65 -34.64 -5.75 9.92
N ASN A 66 -33.75 -5.77 8.92
CA ASN A 66 -34.14 -5.99 7.53
C ASN A 66 -33.29 -7.00 6.75
N HIS A 67 -31.99 -7.12 7.02
CA HIS A 67 -31.14 -8.09 6.34
C HIS A 67 -30.27 -8.85 7.32
N ALA A 68 -30.49 -10.16 7.46
CA ALA A 68 -29.66 -11.04 8.28
C ALA A 68 -28.29 -11.27 7.64
N LEU A 69 -27.20 -11.01 8.35
CA LEU A 69 -25.84 -11.04 7.80
C LEU A 69 -25.40 -12.44 7.34
N LYS A 70 -26.00 -13.52 7.88
CA LYS A 70 -25.79 -14.89 7.41
C LYS A 70 -26.06 -15.09 5.91
N ASN A 71 -26.91 -14.26 5.30
CA ASN A 71 -27.26 -14.32 3.87
C ASN A 71 -26.27 -13.56 2.97
N TYR A 72 -25.28 -12.88 3.56
CA TYR A 72 -24.35 -11.97 2.87
C TYR A 72 -22.89 -12.37 3.08
N GLN A 73 -22.64 -13.66 3.32
CA GLN A 73 -21.29 -14.19 3.44
C GLN A 73 -20.50 -13.96 2.14
N LYS A 74 -19.19 -13.74 2.27
CA LYS A 74 -18.29 -13.47 1.14
C LYS A 74 -18.69 -12.24 0.29
N THR A 75 -19.43 -11.30 0.87
CA THR A 75 -19.73 -9.99 0.26
C THR A 75 -19.08 -8.86 1.05
N THR A 76 -19.12 -7.64 0.51
CA THR A 76 -18.64 -6.45 1.21
C THR A 76 -19.75 -5.44 1.43
N TRP A 77 -19.56 -4.60 2.43
CA TRP A 77 -20.47 -3.53 2.85
C TRP A 77 -19.75 -2.20 2.73
N THR A 78 -20.23 -1.31 1.86
CA THR A 78 -19.67 0.03 1.70
C THR A 78 -20.44 1.01 2.59
N ALA A 79 -19.77 1.56 3.59
CA ALA A 79 -20.33 2.59 4.45
C ALA A 79 -20.24 3.96 3.77
N THR A 80 -21.33 4.72 3.81
CA THR A 80 -21.45 6.06 3.18
C THR A 80 -21.83 7.14 4.17
N GLN A 81 -22.48 6.77 5.27
CA GLN A 81 -22.90 7.69 6.32
C GLN A 81 -22.71 7.07 7.70
N LYS A 82 -22.72 7.90 8.74
CA LYS A 82 -22.66 7.47 10.14
C LYS A 82 -23.71 8.17 11.01
N THR A 83 -24.06 7.51 12.10
CA THR A 83 -24.84 8.07 13.21
C THR A 83 -24.37 7.44 14.53
N TRP A 84 -24.48 8.17 15.63
CA TRP A 84 -24.32 7.60 16.97
C TRP A 84 -25.69 7.32 17.56
N ILE A 85 -25.85 6.18 18.21
CA ILE A 85 -27.08 5.78 18.89
C ILE A 85 -26.76 5.56 20.36
N THR A 86 -27.49 6.22 21.25
CA THR A 86 -27.30 6.11 22.70
C THR A 86 -28.08 4.89 23.21
N MET A 87 -27.35 3.84 23.60
CA MET A 87 -27.88 2.60 24.17
C MET A 87 -27.42 2.49 25.62
N HIS A 88 -28.35 2.40 26.57
CA HIS A 88 -28.03 2.31 28.01
C HIS A 88 -27.00 3.36 28.46
N GLY A 89 -27.21 4.62 28.05
CA GLY A 89 -26.32 5.74 28.36
C GLY A 89 -25.02 5.81 27.56
N LYS A 90 -24.70 4.82 26.70
CA LYS A 90 -23.46 4.78 25.91
C LYS A 90 -23.74 5.07 24.43
N LYS A 91 -22.92 5.95 23.84
CA LYS A 91 -22.99 6.22 22.39
C LYS A 91 -22.31 5.11 21.60
N VAL A 92 -23.03 4.54 20.65
CA VAL A 92 -22.59 3.44 19.80
C VAL A 92 -22.65 3.87 18.34
N LEU A 93 -21.56 3.66 17.60
CA LEU A 93 -21.43 4.09 16.21
C LEU A 93 -22.09 3.10 15.25
N TYR A 94 -23.00 3.60 14.41
CA TYR A 94 -23.62 2.85 13.34
C TYR A 94 -23.28 3.48 11.99
N TYR A 95 -23.05 2.64 10.99
CA TYR A 95 -22.83 3.04 9.60
C TYR A 95 -24.05 2.69 8.76
N TRP A 96 -24.41 3.60 7.84
CA TRP A 96 -25.32 3.26 6.74
C TRP A 96 -24.50 2.56 5.67
N VAL A 97 -24.77 1.28 5.46
CA VAL A 97 -24.01 0.41 4.57
C VAL A 97 -24.81 -0.03 3.37
N HIS A 98 -24.11 -0.20 2.24
CA HIS A 98 -24.63 -0.75 0.99
C HIS A 98 -23.87 -2.03 0.66
N ASN A 99 -24.58 -3.12 0.40
CA ASN A 99 -23.94 -4.38 0.01
C ASN A 99 -23.38 -4.30 -1.42
N SER A 100 -22.30 -5.01 -1.70
CA SER A 100 -21.68 -5.04 -3.02
C SER A 100 -22.32 -6.01 -4.01
N LYS A 101 -23.05 -7.03 -3.54
CA LYS A 101 -23.64 -8.08 -4.38
C LYS A 101 -25.06 -7.74 -4.82
N ASN A 102 -25.79 -6.94 -4.04
CA ASN A 102 -27.16 -6.54 -4.30
C ASN A 102 -27.44 -5.16 -3.69
N ASN A 103 -28.63 -4.62 -3.92
CA ASN A 103 -29.06 -3.32 -3.39
C ASN A 103 -29.43 -3.36 -1.89
N ALA A 104 -28.95 -4.33 -1.10
CA ALA A 104 -29.25 -4.39 0.32
C ALA A 104 -28.58 -3.24 1.07
N THR A 105 -29.36 -2.55 1.90
CA THR A 105 -28.89 -1.40 2.68
C THR A 105 -29.41 -1.43 4.10
N GLY A 106 -28.68 -0.83 5.03
CA GLY A 106 -29.19 -0.59 6.37
C GLY A 106 -28.14 -0.04 7.32
N TRP A 107 -28.58 0.28 8.54
CA TRP A 107 -27.70 0.62 9.64
C TRP A 107 -27.07 -0.65 10.19
N LEU A 108 -25.75 -0.65 10.32
CA LEU A 108 -24.99 -1.73 10.89
C LEU A 108 -24.01 -1.19 11.92
N TRP A 109 -23.94 -1.85 13.07
CA TRP A 109 -23.03 -1.48 14.13
C TRP A 109 -21.58 -1.57 13.65
N SER A 110 -20.78 -0.53 13.90
CA SER A 110 -19.38 -0.49 13.46
C SER A 110 -18.53 -1.60 14.08
N GLY A 111 -18.91 -2.12 15.27
CA GLY A 111 -18.21 -3.23 15.93
C GLY A 111 -18.29 -4.57 15.17
N TYR A 112 -19.24 -4.71 14.26
CA TYR A 112 -19.36 -5.88 13.38
C TYR A 112 -18.66 -5.72 12.03
N LEU A 113 -17.90 -4.65 11.84
CA LEU A 113 -17.32 -4.30 10.56
C LEU A 113 -15.80 -4.21 10.64
N LYS A 114 -15.11 -4.99 9.80
CA LYS A 114 -13.65 -4.90 9.63
C LYS A 114 -13.35 -4.20 8.31
N PRO A 115 -12.57 -3.10 8.29
CA PRO A 115 -12.29 -2.36 7.07
C PRO A 115 -11.47 -3.22 6.11
N VAL A 116 -11.91 -3.27 4.86
CA VAL A 116 -11.15 -3.86 3.75
C VAL A 116 -10.00 -2.90 3.44
N GLN A 117 -8.78 -3.43 3.52
CA GLN A 117 -7.59 -2.65 3.14
C GLN A 117 -7.50 -2.57 1.62
N PRO A 118 -7.15 -1.40 1.05
CA PRO A 118 -6.96 -1.28 -0.38
C PRO A 118 -5.82 -2.19 -0.84
N THR A 119 -6.01 -2.81 -2.00
CA THR A 119 -4.94 -3.55 -2.67
C THR A 119 -3.80 -2.60 -3.03
N GLN A 120 -2.59 -3.14 -3.21
CA GLN A 120 -1.45 -2.32 -3.63
C GLN A 120 -1.68 -1.65 -5.00
N ALA A 121 -2.39 -2.32 -5.91
CA ALA A 121 -2.80 -1.72 -7.20
C ALA A 121 -3.68 -0.48 -7.00
N GLN A 122 -4.66 -0.55 -6.10
CA GLN A 122 -5.51 0.59 -5.75
C GLN A 122 -4.72 1.72 -5.08
N LEU A 123 -3.73 1.39 -4.25
CA LEU A 123 -2.86 2.39 -3.63
C LEU A 123 -1.95 3.06 -4.66
N VAL A 124 -1.37 2.31 -5.60
CA VAL A 124 -0.60 2.85 -6.72
C VAL A 124 -1.47 3.79 -7.56
N ALA A 125 -2.70 3.40 -7.88
CA ALA A 125 -3.64 4.23 -8.63
C ALA A 125 -3.97 5.57 -7.94
N GLN A 126 -3.88 5.63 -6.61
CA GLN A 126 -4.17 6.83 -5.81
C GLN A 126 -2.98 7.78 -5.67
N THR A 127 -1.79 7.37 -6.12
CA THR A 127 -0.58 8.19 -5.99
C THR A 127 -0.64 9.44 -6.87
N LYS A 128 0.02 10.52 -6.45
CA LYS A 128 0.26 11.68 -7.32
C LYS A 128 1.14 11.29 -8.51
N THR A 129 2.11 10.40 -8.28
CA THR A 129 2.97 9.81 -9.31
C THR A 129 2.17 9.15 -10.45
N ALA A 130 1.09 8.42 -10.13
CA ALA A 130 0.24 7.75 -11.14
C ALA A 130 -0.43 8.69 -12.15
N LYS A 131 -0.52 9.99 -11.87
CA LYS A 131 -1.10 10.98 -12.78
C LYS A 131 -0.26 11.15 -14.06
N HIS A 132 1.06 11.05 -13.96
CA HIS A 132 1.99 11.28 -15.05
C HIS A 132 2.86 10.05 -15.41
N ALA A 133 2.86 9.00 -14.58
CA ALA A 133 3.56 7.75 -14.85
C ALA A 133 2.78 6.81 -15.78
N GLN A 134 3.52 6.06 -16.60
CA GLN A 134 3.04 4.87 -17.32
C GLN A 134 3.48 3.57 -16.64
N GLN A 135 4.65 3.60 -15.99
CA GLN A 135 5.16 2.53 -15.16
C GLN A 135 5.50 3.05 -13.76
N ILE A 136 5.08 2.31 -12.73
CA ILE A 136 5.50 2.56 -11.35
C ILE A 136 6.14 1.29 -10.81
N VAL A 137 7.38 1.40 -10.38
CA VAL A 137 8.06 0.41 -9.56
C VAL A 137 7.77 0.74 -8.11
N THR A 138 7.15 -0.16 -7.35
CA THR A 138 7.03 0.03 -5.90
C THR A 138 8.03 -0.87 -5.19
N VAL A 139 8.74 -0.33 -4.20
CA VAL A 139 9.61 -1.10 -3.31
C VAL A 139 9.08 -0.93 -1.89
N VAL A 140 8.59 -2.03 -1.31
CA VAL A 140 8.04 -2.04 0.06
C VAL A 140 8.99 -2.84 0.94
N GLN A 141 9.46 -2.24 2.03
CA GLN A 141 10.32 -2.92 3.00
C GLN A 141 9.59 -4.10 3.66
N THR A 142 10.28 -5.24 3.79
CA THR A 142 9.76 -6.47 4.42
C THR A 142 10.64 -6.98 5.56
N GLY A 143 11.87 -6.48 5.67
CA GLY A 143 12.81 -6.80 6.75
C GLY A 143 13.80 -5.66 6.98
N ALA A 144 14.88 -5.91 7.72
CA ALA A 144 15.90 -4.89 8.00
C ALA A 144 16.58 -4.36 6.72
N THR A 145 16.99 -5.29 5.84
CA THR A 145 17.73 -5.00 4.59
C THR A 145 17.06 -5.63 3.36
N THR A 146 15.78 -5.99 3.48
CA THR A 146 15.02 -6.68 2.42
C THR A 146 13.70 -5.99 2.14
N GLY A 147 13.27 -6.06 0.89
CA GLY A 147 11.99 -5.55 0.43
C GLY A 147 11.37 -6.41 -0.66
N THR A 148 10.18 -6.00 -1.10
CA THR A 148 9.50 -6.52 -2.28
C THR A 148 9.39 -5.41 -3.32
N LEU A 149 10.00 -5.63 -4.48
CA LEU A 149 9.85 -4.81 -5.66
C LEU A 149 8.68 -5.34 -6.51
N LYS A 150 7.83 -4.43 -7.01
CA LYS A 150 6.81 -4.74 -8.01
C LYS A 150 6.81 -3.73 -9.14
N LEU A 151 6.65 -4.19 -10.37
CA LEU A 151 6.41 -3.33 -11.54
C LEU A 151 4.91 -3.26 -11.83
N TRP A 152 4.36 -2.06 -11.81
CA TRP A 152 2.98 -1.77 -12.16
C TRP A 152 2.92 -1.07 -13.51
N GLN A 153 2.13 -1.62 -14.43
CA GLN A 153 1.84 -1.03 -15.74
C GLN A 153 0.44 -0.44 -15.73
N LYS A 154 0.30 0.81 -16.18
CA LYS A 154 -0.99 1.48 -16.33
C LYS A 154 -1.84 0.80 -17.41
N GLN A 155 -3.11 0.58 -17.10
CA GLN A 155 -4.13 0.00 -17.99
C GLN A 155 -5.44 0.79 -17.82
N GLY A 156 -5.62 1.83 -18.62
CA GLY A 156 -6.69 2.82 -18.42
C GLY A 156 -6.55 3.50 -17.06
N THR A 157 -7.56 3.36 -16.21
CA THR A 157 -7.58 3.87 -14.83
C THR A 157 -7.02 2.87 -13.80
N SER A 158 -6.73 1.64 -14.24
CA SER A 158 -6.24 0.55 -13.39
C SER A 158 -4.73 0.33 -13.55
N TRP A 159 -4.13 -0.42 -12.63
CA TRP A 159 -2.71 -0.77 -12.65
C TRP A 159 -2.54 -2.27 -12.52
N LYS A 160 -1.82 -2.89 -13.46
CA LYS A 160 -1.55 -4.32 -13.50
C LYS A 160 -0.12 -4.62 -13.06
N ASN A 161 0.03 -5.59 -12.15
CA ASN A 161 1.34 -6.09 -11.75
C ASN A 161 1.96 -6.91 -12.90
N LYS A 162 3.18 -6.56 -13.30
CA LYS A 162 3.93 -7.21 -14.40
C LYS A 162 5.18 -7.95 -13.93
N LEU A 163 5.64 -7.69 -12.71
CA LEU A 163 6.82 -8.33 -12.11
C LEU A 163 6.72 -8.21 -10.59
N THR A 164 7.05 -9.28 -9.87
CA THR A 164 7.31 -9.24 -8.42
C THR A 164 8.68 -9.85 -8.15
N ALA A 165 9.50 -9.17 -7.35
CA ALA A 165 10.85 -9.58 -7.03
C ALA A 165 11.16 -9.33 -5.55
N SER A 166 11.92 -10.24 -4.93
CA SER A 166 12.58 -9.96 -3.65
C SER A 166 13.76 -9.02 -3.91
N SER A 167 13.90 -7.98 -3.10
CA SER A 167 14.96 -6.99 -3.24
C SER A 167 15.83 -6.89 -1.98
N ARG A 168 17.10 -6.55 -2.18
CA ARG A 168 17.99 -6.03 -1.13
C ARG A 168 17.91 -4.51 -1.11
N LEU A 169 18.00 -3.96 0.09
CA LEU A 169 17.93 -2.53 0.36
C LEU A 169 19.22 -2.08 1.04
N GLY A 170 19.32 -0.77 1.28
CA GLY A 170 20.37 -0.19 2.10
C GLY A 170 20.47 -0.87 3.48
N GLY A 171 21.66 -0.91 4.07
CA GLY A 171 21.90 -1.42 5.42
C GLY A 171 20.97 -0.82 6.50
N GLY A 172 20.57 0.44 6.33
CA GLY A 172 19.61 1.15 7.19
C GLY A 172 18.13 1.03 6.78
N GLY A 173 17.80 0.19 5.79
CA GLY A 173 16.46 0.06 5.23
C GLY A 173 16.03 1.26 4.38
N ILE A 174 14.71 1.47 4.26
CA ILE A 174 14.12 2.63 3.57
C ILE A 174 13.92 3.77 4.57
N GLY A 175 14.39 4.97 4.21
CA GLY A 175 14.22 6.17 5.04
C GLY A 175 14.83 7.42 4.41
N GLN A 176 14.97 8.49 5.19
CA GLN A 176 15.68 9.70 4.77
C GLN A 176 17.15 9.38 4.50
N SER A 177 17.64 9.75 3.33
CA SER A 177 19.01 9.52 2.88
C SER A 177 19.82 10.81 2.88
N ARG A 178 21.13 10.65 2.96
CA ARG A 178 22.15 11.67 2.76
C ARG A 178 23.43 11.02 2.26
N GLU A 179 24.40 11.84 1.85
CA GLU A 179 25.72 11.33 1.48
C GLU A 179 26.33 10.46 2.58
N GLY A 180 26.85 9.28 2.22
CA GLY A 180 27.36 8.29 3.15
C GLY A 180 26.32 7.56 4.01
N SER A 181 25.02 7.84 3.86
CA SER A 181 23.97 7.07 4.55
C SER A 181 23.73 5.73 3.86
N SER A 182 23.57 4.65 4.63
CA SER A 182 23.24 3.33 4.10
C SER A 182 21.74 3.12 3.90
N LYS A 183 20.95 4.17 3.64
CA LYS A 183 19.49 4.10 3.53
C LYS A 183 19.05 4.19 2.08
N THR A 184 18.10 3.34 1.70
CA THR A 184 17.36 3.52 0.45
C THR A 184 16.44 4.72 0.59
N PRO A 185 16.52 5.73 -0.30
CA PRO A 185 15.76 6.96 -0.14
C PRO A 185 14.26 6.67 -0.18
N ILE A 186 13.55 7.04 0.88
CA ILE A 186 12.07 7.01 0.91
C ILE A 186 11.54 8.12 0.01
N GLY A 187 10.57 7.83 -0.85
CA GLY A 187 10.05 8.82 -1.80
C GLY A 187 9.62 8.25 -3.13
N ALA A 188 9.25 9.15 -4.04
CA ALA A 188 9.02 8.84 -5.45
C ALA A 188 10.08 9.52 -6.32
N TYR A 189 10.66 8.75 -7.23
CA TYR A 189 11.80 9.17 -8.04
C TYR A 189 11.59 8.75 -9.49
N HIS A 190 11.98 9.60 -10.43
CA HIS A 190 11.96 9.25 -11.84
C HIS A 190 13.06 8.21 -12.15
N LEU A 191 12.79 7.33 -13.11
CA LEU A 191 13.75 6.37 -13.64
C LEU A 191 14.24 6.86 -15.01
N SER A 192 15.37 7.56 -15.06
CA SER A 192 15.81 8.30 -16.25
C SER A 192 16.43 7.46 -17.36
N PHE A 193 17.35 6.56 -17.02
CA PHE A 193 18.00 5.70 -17.99
C PHE A 193 18.51 4.40 -17.37
N ALA A 194 18.62 3.38 -18.20
CA ALA A 194 19.33 2.15 -17.85
C ALA A 194 20.80 2.26 -18.26
N PHE A 195 21.68 1.54 -17.57
CA PHE A 195 23.07 1.42 -17.95
C PHE A 195 23.62 0.04 -17.62
N GLY A 196 24.76 -0.32 -18.19
CA GLY A 196 25.43 -1.57 -17.87
C GLY A 196 26.57 -1.90 -18.82
N LYS A 197 27.02 -3.14 -18.77
CA LYS A 197 28.23 -3.57 -19.52
C LYS A 197 27.96 -4.03 -20.95
N ALA A 198 26.74 -4.47 -21.24
CA ALA A 198 26.38 -4.93 -22.57
C ALA A 198 26.38 -3.76 -23.56
N ALA A 199 26.71 -4.02 -24.82
CA ALA A 199 26.63 -2.99 -25.86
C ALA A 199 25.18 -2.52 -26.10
N LYS A 200 24.21 -3.43 -25.93
CA LYS A 200 22.77 -3.17 -26.10
C LYS A 200 21.96 -3.98 -25.09
N VAL A 201 20.82 -3.42 -24.70
CA VAL A 201 19.82 -4.08 -23.83
C VAL A 201 18.43 -3.75 -24.37
N LYS A 202 17.50 -4.70 -24.28
CA LYS A 202 16.10 -4.48 -24.61
C LYS A 202 15.45 -3.59 -23.54
N THR A 203 14.88 -2.46 -23.96
CA THR A 203 14.13 -1.55 -23.08
C THR A 203 12.71 -1.35 -23.59
N GLY A 204 11.82 -0.83 -22.74
CA GLY A 204 10.46 -0.41 -23.14
C GLY A 204 10.41 1.02 -23.70
N GLY A 205 11.53 1.55 -24.20
CA GLY A 205 11.70 2.95 -24.62
C GLY A 205 12.55 3.80 -23.68
N LEU A 206 12.95 3.27 -22.52
CA LEU A 206 13.95 3.89 -21.66
C LEU A 206 15.32 3.94 -22.37
N SER A 207 16.03 5.06 -22.26
CA SER A 207 17.37 5.19 -22.84
C SER A 207 18.38 4.25 -22.15
N TYR A 208 19.42 3.83 -22.87
CA TYR A 208 20.45 2.92 -22.37
C TYR A 208 21.87 3.47 -22.59
N ARG A 209 22.74 3.36 -21.59
CA ARG A 209 24.16 3.74 -21.67
C ARG A 209 25.07 2.55 -21.38
N GLN A 210 25.98 2.26 -22.29
CA GLN A 210 27.06 1.30 -22.02
C GLN A 210 28.12 1.95 -21.13
N ILE A 211 28.54 1.25 -20.07
CA ILE A 211 29.68 1.62 -19.24
C ILE A 211 30.96 1.54 -20.06
N LYS A 212 31.77 2.60 -20.00
CA LYS A 212 33.10 2.71 -20.61
C LYS A 212 34.15 2.93 -19.52
N ALA A 213 35.43 2.84 -19.90
CA ALA A 213 36.56 3.15 -19.01
C ALA A 213 36.59 4.61 -18.52
N THR A 214 35.75 5.48 -19.07
CA THR A 214 35.61 6.88 -18.67
C THR A 214 34.33 7.14 -17.88
N SER A 215 33.53 6.13 -17.58
CA SER A 215 32.18 6.32 -17.03
C SER A 215 32.22 6.42 -15.50
N TYR A 216 31.82 7.58 -15.00
CA TYR A 216 31.75 7.88 -13.57
C TYR A 216 30.34 8.31 -13.17
N TRP A 217 29.93 7.95 -11.96
CA TRP A 217 28.88 8.68 -11.25
C TRP A 217 29.54 9.69 -10.31
N ILE A 218 29.19 10.96 -10.45
CA ILE A 218 29.81 12.03 -9.67
C ILE A 218 29.11 12.15 -8.32
N GLU A 219 29.86 11.99 -7.24
CA GLU A 219 29.36 11.97 -5.86
C GLU A 219 30.05 12.99 -4.96
N ASP A 220 31.10 13.65 -5.46
CA ASP A 220 31.72 14.75 -4.72
C ASP A 220 30.76 15.95 -4.65
N LEU A 221 30.33 16.29 -3.43
CA LEU A 221 29.43 17.42 -3.14
C LEU A 221 29.97 18.78 -3.61
N ASN A 222 31.29 18.89 -3.82
CA ASN A 222 31.95 20.10 -4.31
C ASN A 222 32.03 20.16 -5.84
N ASP A 223 31.63 19.11 -6.55
CA ASP A 223 31.62 19.07 -8.01
C ASP A 223 30.31 19.64 -8.56
N ARG A 224 30.40 20.54 -9.55
CA ARG A 224 29.22 21.17 -10.18
C ARG A 224 28.33 20.17 -10.91
N GLN A 225 28.84 18.97 -11.20
CA GLN A 225 28.09 17.88 -11.83
C GLN A 225 27.67 16.81 -10.81
N TYR A 226 27.59 17.15 -9.51
CA TYR A 226 27.16 16.25 -8.45
C TYR A 226 25.88 15.48 -8.77
N ASN A 227 25.87 14.21 -8.38
CA ASN A 227 24.81 13.23 -8.57
C ASN A 227 24.39 13.05 -10.04
N THR A 228 25.36 12.98 -10.95
CA THR A 228 25.13 12.72 -12.37
C THR A 228 26.15 11.76 -12.96
N TRP A 229 25.75 11.09 -14.04
CA TRP A 229 26.67 10.34 -14.89
C TRP A 229 27.53 11.28 -15.72
N GLN A 230 28.85 11.10 -15.67
CA GLN A 230 29.82 11.82 -16.49
C GLN A 230 30.77 10.87 -17.20
N ASN A 231 31.21 11.26 -18.40
CA ASN A 231 32.30 10.60 -19.10
C ASN A 231 33.56 11.46 -18.94
N ARG A 232 34.48 11.06 -18.05
CA ARG A 232 35.71 11.79 -17.72
C ARG A 232 36.93 10.88 -17.87
N ARG A 233 38.08 11.46 -18.20
CA ARG A 233 39.36 10.72 -18.21
C ARG A 233 39.81 10.33 -16.79
N SER A 234 39.47 11.15 -15.81
CA SER A 234 39.71 10.90 -14.39
C SER A 234 38.68 11.65 -13.54
N ALA A 235 38.42 11.14 -12.33
CA ALA A 235 37.67 11.80 -11.28
C ALA A 235 38.32 11.47 -9.93
N ASN A 236 38.10 12.30 -8.91
CA ASN A 236 38.65 12.03 -7.58
C ASN A 236 37.94 10.81 -6.94
N ARG A 237 38.56 10.24 -5.90
CA ARG A 237 38.12 9.01 -5.21
C ARG A 237 36.73 9.03 -4.57
N LYS A 238 36.10 10.20 -4.44
CA LYS A 238 34.73 10.28 -3.92
C LYS A 238 33.72 9.83 -4.97
N ASN A 239 34.07 9.89 -6.25
CA ASN A 239 33.19 9.54 -7.36
C ASN A 239 33.27 8.04 -7.66
N GLU A 240 32.14 7.47 -8.05
CA GLU A 240 32.05 6.06 -8.36
C GLU A 240 32.53 5.79 -9.80
N HIS A 241 33.60 5.00 -9.95
CA HIS A 241 34.10 4.58 -11.27
C HIS A 241 33.38 3.31 -11.72
N LEU A 242 32.41 3.46 -12.62
CA LEU A 242 31.41 2.42 -12.87
C LEU A 242 31.96 1.15 -13.55
N ILE A 243 33.10 1.25 -14.23
CA ILE A 243 33.74 0.11 -14.89
C ILE A 243 34.42 -0.85 -13.90
N ASP A 244 34.83 -0.36 -12.72
CA ASP A 244 35.57 -1.14 -11.72
C ASP A 244 34.71 -2.24 -11.08
N TYR A 245 33.39 -2.10 -11.15
CA TYR A 245 32.43 -3.13 -10.78
C TYR A 245 32.46 -4.26 -11.80
N THR A 246 33.23 -5.32 -11.56
CA THR A 246 33.52 -6.40 -12.53
C THR A 246 32.29 -7.24 -12.93
N LYS A 247 32.39 -8.15 -13.91
CA LYS A 247 31.23 -8.95 -14.38
C LYS A 247 30.85 -10.09 -13.41
N ALA A 248 31.75 -10.47 -12.50
CA ALA A 248 31.54 -11.57 -11.56
C ALA A 248 31.06 -11.03 -10.21
N ALA A 249 30.22 -11.82 -9.52
CA ALA A 249 29.87 -11.53 -8.14
C ALA A 249 31.14 -11.54 -7.26
N PRO A 250 31.23 -10.71 -6.22
CA PRO A 250 30.20 -9.80 -5.69
C PRO A 250 30.12 -8.43 -6.38
N TYR A 251 30.99 -8.15 -7.37
CA TYR A 251 31.13 -6.84 -8.01
C TYR A 251 30.27 -6.65 -9.27
N ASN A 252 29.40 -7.61 -9.60
CA ASN A 252 28.54 -7.60 -10.80
C ASN A 252 27.30 -6.70 -10.72
N GLN A 253 27.23 -5.82 -9.73
CA GLN A 253 26.06 -4.97 -9.52
C GLN A 253 25.68 -4.16 -10.77
N TYR A 254 26.65 -3.72 -11.57
CA TYR A 254 26.41 -2.93 -12.79
C TYR A 254 26.53 -3.72 -14.09
N GLU A 255 26.31 -5.04 -14.05
CA GLU A 255 26.01 -5.77 -15.28
C GLU A 255 24.80 -5.15 -16.00
N LEU A 256 23.79 -4.76 -15.23
CA LEU A 256 22.65 -3.94 -15.63
C LEU A 256 22.16 -3.13 -14.42
N ALA A 257 21.78 -1.88 -14.65
CA ALA A 257 21.21 -1.00 -13.64
C ALA A 257 20.25 0.02 -14.25
N VAL A 258 19.43 0.64 -13.41
CA VAL A 258 18.53 1.75 -13.75
C VAL A 258 18.74 2.88 -12.76
N VAL A 259 18.89 4.09 -13.27
CA VAL A 259 19.07 5.29 -12.45
C VAL A 259 17.78 5.65 -11.72
N MET A 260 17.88 5.95 -10.43
CA MET A 260 16.82 6.55 -9.64
C MET A 260 17.17 8.02 -9.35
N ASP A 261 16.44 8.95 -9.94
CA ASP A 261 16.75 10.38 -9.92
C ASP A 261 16.40 11.03 -8.56
N ASN A 262 17.28 10.86 -7.57
CA ASN A 262 17.17 11.54 -6.27
C ASN A 262 17.79 12.94 -6.31
N HIS A 263 17.01 13.92 -6.78
CA HIS A 263 17.49 15.30 -6.89
C HIS A 263 17.67 15.97 -5.51
N GLY A 264 18.67 16.85 -5.41
CA GLY A 264 18.96 17.66 -4.23
C GLY A 264 20.39 17.45 -3.71
N GLN A 265 21.09 18.56 -3.46
CA GLN A 265 22.41 18.53 -2.86
C GLN A 265 22.27 17.98 -1.43
N HIS A 266 23.12 17.02 -1.05
CA HIS A 266 23.14 16.35 0.26
C HIS A 266 22.05 15.27 0.53
N ASN A 267 21.17 14.96 -0.42
CA ASN A 267 20.20 13.86 -0.27
C ASN A 267 20.82 12.46 -0.52
N GLY A 268 22.12 12.40 -0.81
CA GLY A 268 22.85 11.22 -1.24
C GLY A 268 22.84 11.04 -2.75
N SER A 269 23.90 10.44 -3.29
CA SER A 269 24.06 10.13 -4.71
C SER A 269 24.06 8.64 -5.01
N GLY A 270 24.14 8.29 -6.30
CA GLY A 270 24.47 6.93 -6.73
C GLY A 270 23.35 5.91 -6.51
N PHE A 271 22.10 6.35 -6.41
CA PHE A 271 20.99 5.44 -6.13
C PHE A 271 20.48 4.79 -7.41
N PHE A 272 20.59 3.46 -7.47
CA PHE A 272 20.20 2.66 -8.62
C PHE A 272 19.29 1.49 -8.26
N ILE A 273 18.58 0.97 -9.25
CA ILE A 273 18.06 -0.40 -9.23
C ILE A 273 19.04 -1.28 -9.98
N HIS A 274 19.76 -2.17 -9.30
CA HIS A 274 20.90 -2.89 -9.90
C HIS A 274 20.86 -4.41 -9.61
N VAL A 275 21.83 -5.15 -10.16
CA VAL A 275 21.91 -6.60 -9.96
C VAL A 275 22.27 -6.92 -8.50
N ARG A 276 21.51 -7.82 -7.89
CA ARG A 276 21.71 -8.29 -6.52
C ARG A 276 22.99 -9.11 -6.40
N ASN A 277 23.78 -8.77 -5.39
CA ASN A 277 24.84 -9.60 -4.83
C ASN A 277 24.40 -10.16 -3.45
N GLN A 278 25.33 -10.74 -2.70
CA GLN A 278 25.02 -11.43 -1.44
C GLN A 278 24.70 -10.48 -0.28
N TRP A 279 24.91 -9.17 -0.43
CA TRP A 279 24.96 -8.22 0.69
C TRP A 279 23.79 -7.24 0.71
N ALA A 280 23.70 -6.44 1.78
CA ALA A 280 22.88 -5.23 1.75
C ALA A 280 23.55 -4.19 0.85
N THR A 281 22.78 -3.27 0.28
CA THR A 281 23.34 -2.20 -0.56
C THR A 281 23.82 -1.04 0.32
N ALA A 282 24.52 -0.07 -0.29
CA ALA A 282 24.76 1.23 0.34
C ALA A 282 23.53 2.17 0.29
N GLY A 283 22.42 1.74 -0.33
CA GLY A 283 21.20 2.56 -0.49
C GLY A 283 20.43 2.25 -1.76
N CYS A 284 21.06 1.61 -2.74
CA CYS A 284 20.40 1.08 -3.93
C CYS A 284 19.32 0.01 -3.63
N VAL A 285 18.54 -0.33 -4.64
CA VAL A 285 17.62 -1.48 -4.62
C VAL A 285 18.21 -2.57 -5.51
N ALA A 286 18.42 -3.77 -5.00
CA ALA A 286 19.04 -4.84 -5.79
C ALA A 286 18.14 -6.07 -5.96
N ILE A 287 17.95 -6.53 -7.20
CA ILE A 287 17.13 -7.70 -7.58
C ILE A 287 17.93 -8.66 -8.48
N SER A 288 17.44 -9.87 -8.76
CA SER A 288 18.20 -10.78 -9.65
C SER A 288 18.39 -10.18 -11.04
N LEU A 289 19.48 -10.56 -11.73
CA LEU A 289 19.74 -10.12 -13.11
C LEU A 289 18.57 -10.46 -14.05
N SER A 290 17.99 -11.65 -13.93
CA SER A 290 16.84 -12.08 -14.75
C SER A 290 15.63 -11.17 -14.55
N GLN A 291 15.31 -10.83 -13.29
CA GLN A 291 14.22 -9.92 -12.95
C GLN A 291 14.52 -8.49 -13.39
N LEU A 292 15.78 -8.05 -13.32
CA LEU A 292 16.18 -6.71 -13.79
C LEU A 292 16.09 -6.59 -15.31
N ARG A 293 16.47 -7.63 -16.06
CA ARG A 293 16.25 -7.69 -17.52
C ARG A 293 14.75 -7.60 -17.86
N GLN A 294 13.90 -8.33 -17.13
CA GLN A 294 12.44 -8.24 -17.29
C GLN A 294 11.92 -6.83 -16.96
N LEU A 295 12.40 -6.22 -15.87
CA LEU A 295 12.04 -4.87 -15.46
C LEU A 295 12.39 -3.86 -16.57
N VAL A 296 13.67 -3.79 -16.95
CA VAL A 296 14.19 -2.82 -17.93
C VAL A 296 13.49 -2.95 -19.28
N SER A 297 13.17 -4.18 -19.70
CA SER A 297 12.44 -4.42 -20.96
C SER A 297 11.04 -3.79 -21.04
N GLN A 298 10.48 -3.34 -19.91
CA GLN A 298 9.16 -2.70 -19.84
C GLN A 298 9.22 -1.23 -19.43
N LEU A 299 10.37 -0.73 -18.95
CA LEU A 299 10.48 0.68 -18.58
C LEU A 299 10.56 1.56 -19.83
N GLY A 300 9.68 2.55 -19.90
CA GLY A 300 9.70 3.63 -20.88
C GLY A 300 10.16 4.95 -20.26
N THR A 301 9.87 6.07 -20.93
CA THR A 301 10.29 7.43 -20.52
C THR A 301 9.47 8.04 -19.38
N HIS A 302 8.35 7.42 -18.98
CA HIS A 302 7.47 7.88 -17.91
C HIS A 302 7.42 6.86 -16.78
N ALA A 303 8.60 6.36 -16.41
CA ALA A 303 8.79 5.34 -15.39
C ALA A 303 9.25 5.98 -14.07
N TYR A 304 8.67 5.54 -12.96
CA TYR A 304 8.99 6.04 -11.63
C TYR A 304 9.18 4.88 -10.66
N VAL A 305 9.90 5.12 -9.57
CA VAL A 305 9.98 4.21 -8.43
C VAL A 305 9.48 4.89 -7.17
N ILE A 306 8.70 4.16 -6.35
CA ILE A 306 8.20 4.61 -5.05
C ILE A 306 8.72 3.66 -3.97
N ASN A 307 9.59 4.17 -3.10
CA ASN A 307 10.18 3.42 -1.99
C ASN A 307 9.45 3.76 -0.70
N VAL A 308 8.92 2.76 -0.01
CA VAL A 308 8.19 2.93 1.26
C VAL A 308 8.50 1.83 2.27
N GLN A 309 8.34 2.15 3.55
CA GLN A 309 8.51 1.17 4.64
C GLN A 309 7.27 0.27 4.79
N LYS A 310 6.08 0.83 4.52
CA LYS A 310 4.78 0.14 4.65
C LYS A 310 3.93 0.42 3.41
N THR A 311 3.23 -0.59 2.91
CA THR A 311 2.34 -0.48 1.75
C THR A 311 1.36 0.70 1.84
N ALA A 312 0.82 0.97 3.04
CA ALA A 312 -0.13 2.08 3.26
C ALA A 312 0.45 3.48 3.00
N GLN A 313 1.78 3.64 2.98
CA GLN A 313 2.45 4.91 2.69
C GLN A 313 2.50 5.24 1.20
N LEU A 314 2.21 4.28 0.29
CA LEU A 314 2.26 4.52 -1.16
C LEU A 314 1.42 5.73 -1.57
N LYS A 315 0.22 5.88 -0.99
CA LYS A 315 -0.73 6.98 -1.28
C LYS A 315 -0.18 8.39 -0.99
N ASN A 316 0.96 8.52 -0.33
CA ASN A 316 1.55 9.81 0.04
C ASN A 316 2.39 10.42 -1.10
N TYR A 317 2.74 9.61 -2.10
CA TYR A 317 3.52 9.99 -3.28
C TYR A 317 2.66 9.90 -4.53
#